data_AF-A0A151SD57-F1
#
_entry.id   AF-A0A151SD57-F1
#
_cell.length_a   1.000
_cell.length_b   1.000
_cell.length_c   1.000
_cell.angle_alpha   90.00
_cell.angle_beta   90.00
_cell.angle_gamma   90.00
#
_symmetry.space_group_name_H-M   'P 1'
#
loop_
_entity.id
_entity.type
_entity.pdbx_description
1 polymer ?
#
loop_
_entity_poly.entity_id
_entity_poly.type
_entity_poly.pdbx_seq_one_letter_code
_entity_poly.pdbx_strand_id
1 'polypeptide(L)' 'MYLLCRWYSFIGLFVKPNGVHVDLEKIKAIQNWPTLKSVGDIRSFHGLTRFYRRFVQDFSTFASPFNELGKKNVPFV' A
#
# COMPACT_ATOMS: atom_id res chain seq x y z
N MET A 1 28.98 2.85 23.57
CA MET A 1 27.93 3.89 23.50
C MET A 1 27.05 3.62 22.29
N TYR A 2 26.11 2.66 22.38
CA TYR A 2 25.25 2.23 21.25
C TYR A 2 23.80 1.97 21.73
N LEU A 3 23.17 2.94 22.39
CA LEU A 3 21.80 2.76 22.89
C LEU A 3 21.01 4.07 22.80
N LEU A 4 20.72 4.58 21.59
CA LEU A 4 19.80 5.72 21.43
C LEU A 4 18.97 5.69 20.11
N CYS A 5 18.64 4.52 19.55
CA CYS A 5 17.57 4.44 18.56
C CYS A 5 16.36 3.73 19.17
N ARG A 6 15.43 4.53 19.70
CA ARG A 6 14.18 4.09 20.34
C ARG A 6 13.15 3.55 19.34
N TRP A 7 13.43 3.72 18.04
CA TRP A 7 12.70 3.18 16.89
C TRP A 7 13.64 3.12 15.68
N TYR A 8 13.44 2.19 14.75
CA TYR A 8 14.15 2.13 13.48
C TYR A 8 13.16 1.99 12.31
N SER A 9 13.40 2.70 11.20
CA SER A 9 12.55 2.65 10.01
C SER A 9 13.17 1.76 8.94
N PHE A 10 12.40 0.79 8.43
CA PHE A 10 12.84 -0.14 7.40
C PHE A 10 11.68 -0.47 6.44
N ILE A 11 11.84 -0.19 5.15
CA ILE A 11 10.84 -0.47 4.10
C ILE A 11 9.43 0.05 4.47
N GLY A 12 9.34 1.25 5.05
CA GLY A 12 8.06 1.85 5.46
C GLY A 12 7.41 1.21 6.71
N LEU A 13 8.20 0.47 7.49
CA LEU A 13 7.82 -0.04 8.81
C LEU A 13 8.66 0.64 9.90
N PHE A 14 8.03 0.95 11.02
CA PHE A 14 8.66 1.38 12.26
C PHE A 14 8.75 0.21 13.23
N VAL A 15 9.97 -0.23 13.53
CA VAL A 15 10.24 -1.24 14.55
C VAL A 15 10.43 -0.54 15.88
N LYS A 16 9.59 -0.88 16.86
CA LYS A 16 9.62 -0.38 18.23
C LYS A 16 9.71 -1.57 19.20
N PRO A 17 10.10 -1.36 20.48
CA PRO A 17 10.14 -2.44 21.46
C PRO A 17 8.80 -3.16 21.65
N ASN A 18 7.67 -2.46 21.38
CA ASN A 18 6.32 -3.02 21.46
C ASN A 18 5.82 -3.63 20.14
N GLY A 19 6.68 -3.77 19.13
CA GLY A 19 6.36 -4.45 17.87
C GLY A 19 6.64 -3.63 16.61
N VAL A 20 6.14 -4.16 15.50
CA VAL A 20 6.28 -3.55 14.16
C VAL A 20 5.02 -2.77 13.85
N HIS A 21 5.20 -1.50 13.53
CA HIS A 21 4.12 -0.59 13.13
C HIS A 21 4.35 -0.20 11.69
N VAL A 22 3.30 -0.14 10.88
CA VAL A 22 3.45 0.39 9.52
C VAL A 22 3.42 1.91 9.56
N ASP A 23 4.13 2.54 8.64
CA ASP A 23 4.01 3.96 8.42
C ASP A 23 2.60 4.31 7.90
N LEU A 24 1.87 5.09 8.69
CA LEU A 24 0.52 5.55 8.34
C LEU A 24 0.52 6.38 7.06
N GLU A 25 1.62 7.06 6.72
CA GLU A 25 1.72 7.78 5.45
C GLU A 25 1.70 6.82 4.26
N LYS A 26 2.30 5.63 4.39
CA LYS A 26 2.25 4.59 3.34
C LYS A 26 0.85 4.01 3.19
N ILE A 27 0.13 3.80 4.29
CA ILE A 27 -1.29 3.41 4.23
C ILE A 27 -2.12 4.49 3.53
N LYS A 28 -1.98 5.76 3.95
CA LYS A 28 -2.72 6.89 3.38
C LYS A 28 -2.43 7.06 1.89
N ALA A 29 -1.19 6.89 1.47
CA ALA A 29 -0.82 6.95 0.05
C ALA A 29 -1.49 5.84 -0.77
N ILE A 30 -1.65 4.64 -0.19
CA ILE A 30 -2.38 3.55 -0.84
C ILE A 30 -3.88 3.82 -0.88
N GLN A 31 -4.47 4.33 0.20
CA GLN A 31 -5.91 4.66 0.25
C GLN A 31 -6.29 5.82 -0.66
N ASN A 32 -5.41 6.81 -0.80
CA ASN A 32 -5.60 7.98 -1.66
C ASN A 32 -4.95 7.78 -3.04
N TRP A 33 -4.75 6.54 -3.47
CA TRP A 33 -4.11 6.27 -4.75
C TRP A 33 -4.93 6.90 -5.89
N PRO A 34 -4.30 7.61 -6.84
CA PRO A 34 -5.02 8.28 -7.90
C PRO A 34 -5.75 7.27 -8.80
N THR A 35 -6.84 7.72 -9.42
CA THR A 35 -7.57 6.91 -10.41
C THR A 35 -6.61 6.39 -11.49
N LEU A 36 -6.59 5.07 -11.67
CA LEU A 36 -5.70 4.39 -12.59
C LEU A 36 -6.10 4.71 -14.03
N LYS A 37 -5.16 5.21 -14.84
CA LYS A 37 -5.42 5.63 -16.23
C LYS A 37 -4.84 4.66 -17.25
N SER A 38 -4.06 3.68 -16.81
CA SER A 38 -3.39 2.72 -17.67
C SER A 38 -3.23 1.35 -17.02
N VAL A 39 -3.00 0.34 -17.86
CA VAL A 39 -2.65 -1.03 -17.42
C VAL A 39 -1.33 -1.03 -16.62
N GLY A 40 -0.41 -0.11 -16.94
CA GLY A 40 0.84 0.06 -16.19
C GLY A 40 0.61 0.52 -14.75
N ASP A 41 -0.35 1.42 -14.54
CA ASP A 41 -0.70 1.91 -13.21
C ASP A 41 -1.34 0.81 -12.35
N ILE A 42 -2.18 -0.04 -12.95
CA ILE A 42 -2.76 -1.22 -12.28
C ILE A 42 -1.66 -2.17 -11.81
N ARG A 43 -0.68 -2.48 -12.67
CA ARG A 43 0.44 -3.36 -12.30
C ARG A 43 1.28 -2.74 -11.19
N SER A 44 1.53 -1.44 -11.26
CA SER A 44 2.26 -0.69 -10.22
C SER A 44 1.52 -0.71 -8.87
N PHE A 45 0.21 -0.49 -8.90
CA PHE A 45 -0.66 -0.58 -7.73
C PHE A 45 -0.63 -1.97 -7.10
N HIS A 46 -0.78 -3.04 -7.89
CA HIS A 46 -0.68 -4.42 -7.41
C HIS A 46 0.70 -4.74 -6.82
N GLY A 47 1.77 -4.23 -7.44
CA GLY A 47 3.14 -4.37 -6.93
C GLY A 47 3.31 -3.76 -5.55
N LEU A 48 2.83 -2.53 -5.37
CA LEU A 48 2.91 -1.81 -4.10
C LEU A 48 2.04 -2.48 -3.01
N THR A 49 0.79 -2.77 -3.33
CA THR A 49 -0.20 -3.25 -2.35
C THR A 49 0.05 -4.67 -1.87
N ARG A 50 0.83 -5.49 -2.58
CA ARG A 50 1.14 -6.88 -2.18
C ARG A 50 1.68 -6.97 -0.75
N PHE A 51 2.56 -6.06 -0.36
CA PHE A 51 3.16 -6.03 0.97
C PHE A 51 2.22 -5.37 2.00
N TYR A 52 1.60 -4.25 1.62
CA TYR A 52 0.87 -3.37 2.53
C TYR A 52 -0.60 -3.75 2.75
N ARG A 53 -1.19 -4.62 1.93
CA ARG A 53 -2.62 -5.01 2.03
C ARG A 53 -3.05 -5.50 3.42
N ARG A 54 -2.13 -6.08 4.19
CA ARG A 54 -2.38 -6.59 5.54
C ARG A 54 -2.58 -5.48 6.58
N PHE A 55 -2.20 -4.25 6.25
CA PHE A 55 -2.28 -3.09 7.13
C PHE A 55 -3.34 -2.07 6.69
N VAL A 56 -3.99 -2.30 5.54
CA VAL A 56 -5.08 -1.45 5.05
C VAL A 56 -6.40 -2.12 5.43
N GLN A 57 -7.17 -1.47 6.29
CA GLN A 57 -8.52 -1.92 6.63
C GLN A 57 -9.41 -1.88 5.38
N ASP A 58 -10.25 -2.91 5.21
CA ASP A 58 -11.18 -3.05 4.08
C ASP A 58 -10.52 -2.95 2.70
N PHE A 59 -9.25 -3.40 2.61
CA PHE A 59 -8.46 -3.36 1.37
C PHE A 59 -9.20 -3.93 0.15
N SER A 60 -9.92 -5.04 0.32
CA SER A 60 -10.67 -5.68 -0.77
C SER A 60 -11.73 -4.75 -1.37
N THR A 61 -12.43 -3.99 -0.53
CA THR A 61 -13.47 -3.04 -0.97
C THR A 61 -12.85 -1.91 -1.78
N PHE A 62 -11.74 -1.36 -1.30
CA PHE A 62 -10.97 -0.32 -2.01
C PHE A 62 -10.34 -0.83 -3.31
N ALA A 63 -9.82 -2.06 -3.32
CA ALA A 63 -9.12 -2.63 -4.47
C ALA A 63 -10.05 -3.19 -5.56
N SER A 64 -11.33 -3.45 -5.23
CA SER A 64 -12.34 -3.98 -6.15
C SER A 64 -12.42 -3.22 -7.50
N PRO A 65 -12.57 -1.88 -7.53
CA PRO A 65 -12.61 -1.15 -8.80
C PRO A 65 -11.34 -1.33 -9.65
N PHE A 66 -10.16 -1.40 -9.01
CA PHE A 66 -8.90 -1.59 -9.73
C PHE A 66 -8.75 -3.01 -10.29
N ASN A 67 -9.26 -4.02 -9.58
CA ASN A 67 -9.30 -5.40 -10.07
C ASN A 67 -10.20 -5.53 -11.31
N GLU A 68 -11.28 -4.77 -11.36
CA GLU A 68 -12.17 -4.74 -12.53
C GLU A 68 -11.50 -4.09 -13.74
N LEU A 69 -10.84 -2.95 -13.56
CA LEU A 69 -10.05 -2.29 -14.60
C LEU A 69 -8.89 -3.17 -15.12
N GLY A 70 -8.42 -4.13 -14.33
CA GLY A 70 -7.40 -5.10 -14.73
C GLY A 70 -7.90 -6.23 -15.65
N LYS A 71 -9.23 -6.38 -15.83
CA LYS A 71 -9.80 -7.39 -16.72
C LYS A 71 -9.65 -6.98 -18.18
N LYS A 72 -9.50 -7.97 -19.07
CA LYS A 72 -9.43 -7.72 -20.53
C LYS A 72 -10.70 -6.98 -20.99
N ASN A 73 -10.52 -5.94 -21.79
CA ASN A 73 -11.57 -5.13 -22.42
C ASN A 73 -12.36 -4.17 -21.51
N VAL A 74 -11.83 -3.78 -20.35
CA VAL A 74 -12.43 -2.70 -19.56
C VAL A 74 -11.80 -1.35 -19.96
N PRO A 75 -12.57 -0.40 -20.52
CA PRO A 75 -12.05 0.93 -20.81
C PRO A 75 -11.77 1.70 -19.51
N PHE A 76 -10.65 2.42 -19.49
CA PHE A 76 -10.39 3.42 -18.46
C PHE A 76 -11.31 4.62 -18.74
N VAL A 77 -12.18 4.97 -17.80
CA VAL A 77 -13.13 6.10 -17.90
C VAL A 77 -12.58 7.31 -17.18
#